data_AF-A0A292PN82-F1
#
_entry.id   AF-A0A292PN82-F1
#
_cell.length_a   1.000
_cell.length_b   1.000
_cell.length_c   1.000
_cell.angle_alpha   90.00
_cell.angle_beta   90.00
_cell.angle_gamma   90.00
#
_symmetry.space_group_name_H-M   'P 1'
#
loop_
_entity.id
_entity.type
_entity.pdbx_description
1 polymer ?
#
loop_
_entity_poly.entity_id
_entity_poly.type
_entity_poly.pdbx_seq_one_letter_code
_entity_poly.pdbx_strand_id
1 'polypeptide(L)'
;MSPNRALQRNISFYDATNPQEALGGVVQNGSITEANFLDILGILLVVDGVSPLRAQGRMSNHIVSRRDVPLKTGVYNIYCDASIQISNEPWIQRLVSRFAYREKDTFRREISNRDRKCVISGIVNPESSIQAGNWAGFKAAHIFPLEREGHWIQYDYGRWITDMDDAPRSSKISSSQNGILLLAHVHQVFQQYLISVNPDDGYKVVVFDLDRFGLDGKILDPLCRSPDDPHHASDELLRWHFRQSVLANMRGAGEPIFEHDFPPETDMVGEILAGHYGQERFDLDITDRLR
;
A
#
# COMPACT_ATOMS: atom_id res chain seq x y z
N MET A 1 5.83 20.90 8.31
CA MET A 1 6.28 19.59 8.86
C MET A 1 5.49 18.51 8.18
N SER A 2 6.15 17.47 7.65
CA SER A 2 5.44 16.32 7.06
C SER A 2 4.57 15.63 8.12
N PRO A 3 3.37 15.14 7.79
CA PRO A 3 2.55 14.39 8.72
C PRO A 3 3.31 13.15 9.24
N ASN A 4 3.27 12.93 10.55
CA ASN A 4 3.92 11.81 11.21
C ASN A 4 2.92 10.65 11.39
N ARG A 5 3.15 9.54 10.70
CA ARG A 5 2.31 8.32 10.75
C ARG A 5 2.19 7.73 12.15
N ALA A 6 3.17 7.97 13.02
CA ALA A 6 3.15 7.43 14.38
C ALA A 6 2.10 8.07 15.29
N LEU A 7 1.67 9.31 15.02
CA LEU A 7 0.84 10.08 15.95
C LEU A 7 -0.54 9.48 16.22
N GLN A 8 -1.09 8.74 15.26
CA GLN A 8 -2.45 8.19 15.35
C GLN A 8 -2.47 6.72 15.76
N ARG A 9 -1.30 6.08 15.89
CA ARG A 9 -1.21 4.65 16.19
C ARG A 9 -1.79 4.38 17.58
N ASN A 10 -2.69 3.43 17.64
CA ASN A 10 -3.30 2.93 18.88
C ASN A 10 -2.76 1.54 19.25
N ILE A 11 -1.84 1.00 18.44
CA ILE A 11 -1.01 -0.17 18.72
C ILE A 11 0.46 0.21 18.56
N SER A 12 1.28 -0.19 19.52
CA SER A 12 2.73 -0.14 19.43
C SER A 12 3.33 -1.45 19.93
N PHE A 13 4.47 -1.84 19.35
CA PHE A 13 5.14 -3.08 19.73
C PHE A 13 6.65 -2.89 19.87
N TYR A 14 7.22 -3.62 20.82
CA TYR A 14 8.58 -3.45 21.32
C TYR A 14 9.26 -4.79 21.44
N ASP A 15 10.59 -4.82 21.34
CA ASP A 15 11.37 -5.96 21.80
C ASP A 15 11.19 -6.08 23.33
N ALA A 16 10.84 -7.27 23.81
CA ALA A 16 10.70 -7.52 25.24
C ALA A 16 12.02 -7.30 26.02
N THR A 17 13.16 -7.47 25.37
CA THR A 17 14.50 -7.25 25.94
C THR A 17 14.93 -5.77 25.91
N ASN A 18 14.35 -4.97 25.02
CA ASN A 18 14.58 -3.53 24.90
C ASN A 18 13.26 -2.74 24.78
N PRO A 19 12.52 -2.57 25.89
CA PRO A 19 11.19 -1.97 25.86
C PRO A 19 11.17 -0.44 25.70
N GLN A 20 12.33 0.21 25.56
CA GLN A 20 12.44 1.67 25.47
C GLN A 20 12.21 2.19 24.05
N GLU A 21 12.53 1.40 23.02
CA GLU A 21 12.41 1.79 21.63
C GLU A 21 11.36 0.94 20.91
N ALA A 22 10.39 1.60 20.28
CA ALA A 22 9.35 0.91 19.54
C ALA A 22 9.93 0.31 18.25
N LEU A 23 9.71 -0.99 18.05
CA LEU A 23 9.99 -1.63 16.76
C LEU A 23 9.03 -1.10 15.67
N GLY A 24 7.83 -0.69 16.08
CA GLY A 24 6.82 -0.18 15.20
C GLY A 24 5.46 0.01 15.88
N GLY A 25 4.44 0.23 15.07
CA GLY A 25 3.05 0.32 15.52
C GLY A 25 2.07 0.51 14.37
N VAL A 26 0.78 0.53 14.65
CA VAL A 26 -0.26 0.68 13.61
C VAL A 26 -1.51 1.34 14.16
N VAL A 27 -2.28 1.94 13.26
CA VAL A 27 -3.67 2.32 13.52
C VAL A 27 -4.54 1.08 13.32
N GLN A 28 -5.07 0.53 14.41
CA GLN A 28 -6.09 -0.50 14.36
C GLN A 28 -7.47 0.16 14.23
N ASN A 29 -8.14 -0.05 13.09
CA ASN A 29 -9.52 0.37 12.85
C ASN A 29 -10.54 -0.77 13.12
N GLY A 30 -10.06 -2.00 13.28
CA GLY A 30 -10.86 -3.18 13.63
C GLY A 30 -10.56 -4.40 12.75
N SER A 31 -10.03 -4.22 11.54
CA SER A 31 -9.83 -5.31 10.57
C SER A 31 -8.57 -6.15 10.81
N ILE A 32 -7.54 -5.60 11.44
CA ILE A 32 -6.27 -6.32 11.66
C ILE A 32 -6.51 -7.38 12.74
N THR A 33 -6.41 -8.65 12.36
CA THR A 33 -6.63 -9.77 13.26
C THR A 33 -5.33 -10.18 13.94
N GLU A 34 -5.41 -11.02 14.97
CA GLU A 34 -4.20 -11.60 15.59
C GLU A 34 -3.36 -12.37 14.58
N ALA A 35 -3.98 -13.16 13.70
CA ALA A 35 -3.27 -13.87 12.63
C ALA A 35 -2.57 -12.90 11.67
N ASN A 36 -3.29 -11.89 11.17
CA ASN A 36 -2.73 -10.91 10.26
C ASN A 36 -1.60 -10.10 10.89
N PHE A 37 -1.71 -9.75 12.18
CA PHE A 37 -0.64 -9.07 12.90
C PHE A 37 0.64 -9.90 12.97
N LEU A 38 0.54 -11.22 13.21
CA LEU A 38 1.71 -12.10 13.21
C LEU A 38 2.37 -12.18 11.83
N ASP A 39 1.59 -12.21 10.75
CA ASP A 39 2.11 -12.19 9.38
C ASP A 39 2.80 -10.85 9.06
N ILE A 40 2.22 -9.74 9.52
CA ILE A 40 2.81 -8.40 9.42
C ILE A 40 4.14 -8.31 10.18
N LEU A 41 4.24 -8.90 11.38
CA LEU A 41 5.52 -8.94 12.10
C LEU A 41 6.60 -9.66 11.29
N GLY A 42 6.24 -10.71 10.52
CA GLY A 42 7.17 -11.38 9.61
C GLY A 42 7.62 -10.55 8.40
N ILE A 43 6.89 -9.48 8.05
CA ILE A 43 7.33 -8.48 7.07
C ILE A 43 8.32 -7.51 7.70
N LEU A 44 8.04 -7.07 8.93
CA LEU A 44 8.74 -5.97 9.58
C LEU A 44 10.00 -6.39 10.31
N LEU A 45 10.05 -7.61 10.83
CA LEU A 45 11.11 -8.07 11.73
C LEU A 45 11.92 -9.17 11.07
N VAL A 46 13.24 -9.02 11.16
CA VAL A 46 14.22 -10.02 10.77
C VAL A 46 14.74 -10.65 12.06
N VAL A 47 14.71 -11.98 12.12
CA VAL A 47 15.17 -12.75 13.27
C VAL A 47 16.33 -13.61 12.84
N ASP A 48 17.40 -13.63 13.63
CA ASP A 48 18.52 -14.53 13.40
C ASP A 48 18.11 -15.99 13.71
N GLY A 49 18.11 -16.86 12.70
CA GLY A 49 17.77 -18.28 12.86
C GLY A 49 16.27 -18.57 12.69
N VAL A 50 15.81 -19.70 13.26
CA VAL A 50 14.45 -20.26 13.01
C VAL A 50 13.50 -20.05 14.20
N SER A 51 13.89 -19.21 15.17
CA SER A 51 13.10 -19.00 16.38
C SER A 51 11.80 -18.24 16.06
N PRO A 52 10.61 -18.77 16.42
CA PRO A 52 9.36 -18.11 16.12
C PRO A 52 9.15 -16.87 17.00
N LEU A 53 8.67 -15.79 16.38
CA LEU A 53 8.22 -14.60 17.10
C LEU A 53 6.97 -14.90 17.92
N ARG A 54 6.93 -14.40 19.15
CA ARG A 54 5.77 -14.43 20.03
C ARG A 54 5.37 -13.02 20.41
N ALA A 55 4.10 -12.66 20.27
CA ALA A 55 3.59 -11.36 20.68
C ALA A 55 2.66 -11.51 21.90
N GLN A 56 2.82 -10.62 22.88
CA GLN A 56 1.99 -10.60 24.08
C GLN A 56 1.58 -9.17 24.43
N GLY A 57 0.30 -8.96 24.75
CA GLY A 57 -0.16 -7.66 25.25
C GLY A 57 0.47 -7.35 26.61
N ARG A 58 1.19 -6.22 26.73
CA ARG A 58 1.97 -5.83 27.91
C ARG A 58 1.12 -5.69 29.17
N MET A 59 -0.10 -5.16 29.03
CA MET A 59 -1.02 -4.94 30.16
C MET A 59 -1.98 -6.10 30.38
N SER A 60 -2.43 -6.74 29.30
CA SER A 60 -3.44 -7.82 29.36
C SER A 60 -2.83 -9.19 29.62
N ASN A 61 -1.50 -9.35 29.44
CA ASN A 61 -0.80 -10.63 29.36
C ASN A 61 -1.35 -11.59 28.29
N HIS A 62 -2.20 -11.07 27.40
CA HIS A 62 -2.83 -11.86 26.35
C HIS A 62 -1.80 -12.28 25.32
N ILE A 63 -1.70 -13.59 25.09
CA ILE A 63 -0.82 -14.16 24.07
C ILE A 63 -1.54 -14.10 22.73
N VAL A 64 -0.95 -13.38 21.78
CA VAL A 64 -1.44 -13.32 20.40
C VAL A 64 -1.21 -14.68 19.75
N SER A 65 -2.24 -15.19 19.08
CA SER A 65 -2.22 -16.50 18.42
C SER A 65 -2.80 -16.38 17.02
N ARG A 66 -2.55 -17.36 16.14
CA ARG A 66 -3.13 -17.35 14.78
C ARG A 66 -4.65 -17.59 14.83
N ARG A 67 -5.41 -16.53 15.10
CA ARG A 67 -6.87 -16.50 15.13
C ARG A 67 -7.39 -15.33 14.32
N ASP A 68 -8.53 -15.56 13.69
CA ASP A 68 -9.30 -14.53 13.01
C ASP A 68 -10.19 -13.76 14.00
N VAL A 69 -9.54 -13.11 14.96
CA VAL A 69 -10.17 -12.22 15.93
C VAL A 69 -9.46 -10.87 15.88
N PRO A 70 -10.18 -9.74 15.97
CA PRO A 70 -9.57 -8.42 15.96
C PRO A 70 -8.49 -8.28 17.04
N LEU A 71 -7.31 -7.79 16.63
CA LEU A 71 -6.23 -7.49 17.56
C LEU A 71 -6.64 -6.29 18.43
N LYS A 72 -6.60 -6.47 19.75
CA LYS A 72 -6.95 -5.40 20.69
C LYS A 72 -5.94 -4.24 20.60
N THR A 73 -6.42 -3.02 20.81
CA THR A 73 -5.53 -1.86 20.92
C THR A 73 -4.63 -1.96 22.16
N GLY A 74 -3.48 -1.29 22.12
CA GLY A 74 -2.53 -1.25 23.23
C GLY A 74 -1.10 -1.61 22.87
N VAL A 75 -0.29 -1.86 23.90
CA VAL A 75 1.14 -2.11 23.77
C VAL A 75 1.43 -3.60 23.78
N TYR A 76 2.25 -4.07 22.85
CA TYR A 76 2.67 -5.47 22.73
C TYR A 76 4.18 -5.61 22.93
N ASN A 77 4.58 -6.66 23.64
CA ASN A 77 5.96 -7.09 23.74
C ASN A 77 6.17 -8.26 22.77
N ILE A 78 7.23 -8.18 21.97
CA ILE A 78 7.66 -9.20 21.05
C ILE A 78 8.80 -9.97 21.69
N TYR A 79 8.65 -11.29 21.79
CA TYR A 79 9.62 -12.20 22.35
C TYR A 79 10.20 -13.06 21.23
N CYS A 80 11.51 -13.22 21.26
CA CYS A 80 12.25 -14.14 20.43
C CYS A 80 13.44 -14.67 21.24
N ASP A 81 13.84 -15.91 20.98
CA ASP A 81 15.03 -16.50 21.59
C ASP A 81 16.33 -16.03 20.89
N ALA A 82 16.18 -15.36 19.75
CA ALA A 82 17.25 -14.77 18.96
C ALA A 82 17.12 -13.24 18.87
N SER A 83 18.14 -12.58 18.32
CA SER A 83 18.12 -11.13 18.14
C SER A 83 17.02 -10.73 17.16
N ILE A 84 16.26 -9.68 17.54
CA ILE A 84 15.22 -9.09 16.69
C ILE A 84 15.81 -7.84 16.05
N GLN A 85 15.80 -7.79 14.72
CA GLN A 85 16.16 -6.61 13.95
C GLN A 85 14.95 -6.10 13.17
N ILE A 86 14.88 -4.79 12.98
CA ILE A 86 13.88 -4.20 12.07
C ILE A 86 14.38 -4.40 10.64
N SER A 87 13.49 -4.84 9.74
CA SER A 87 13.78 -5.01 8.32
C SER A 87 14.28 -3.71 7.70
N ASN A 88 15.43 -3.80 7.03
CA ASN A 88 16.04 -2.72 6.24
C ASN A 88 15.54 -2.70 4.79
N GLU A 89 14.50 -3.47 4.46
CA GLU A 89 13.94 -3.50 3.11
C GLU A 89 13.53 -2.10 2.64
N PRO A 90 13.94 -1.68 1.43
CA PRO A 90 13.62 -0.34 0.96
C PRO A 90 12.11 -0.15 0.81
N TRP A 91 11.65 1.01 1.26
CA TRP A 91 10.33 1.50 0.91
C TRP A 91 10.38 2.26 -0.42
N ILE A 92 9.53 1.89 -1.36
CA ILE A 92 9.48 2.49 -2.70
C ILE A 92 8.48 3.64 -2.66
N GLN A 93 9.01 4.86 -2.58
CA GLN A 93 8.21 6.07 -2.63
C GLN A 93 7.42 6.18 -3.95
N ARG A 94 6.19 6.68 -3.87
CA ARG A 94 5.32 6.99 -5.02
C ARG A 94 5.16 8.49 -5.18
N LEU A 95 5.01 8.96 -6.42
CA LEU A 95 4.58 10.32 -6.69
C LEU A 95 3.05 10.39 -6.57
N VAL A 96 2.55 11.32 -5.75
CA VAL A 96 1.13 11.64 -5.77
C VAL A 96 0.89 12.53 -6.98
N SER A 97 0.45 11.90 -8.08
CA SER A 97 0.33 12.57 -9.38
C SER A 97 -0.70 13.72 -9.32
N ARG A 98 -0.22 14.97 -9.33
CA ARG A 98 -1.04 16.15 -9.70
C ARG A 98 -1.25 16.23 -11.21
N PHE A 99 -0.31 15.66 -11.97
CA PHE A 99 -0.30 15.70 -13.42
C PHE A 99 -0.71 14.33 -13.95
N ALA A 100 -2.01 14.03 -13.86
CA ALA A 100 -2.63 12.83 -14.43
C ALA A 100 -2.64 12.84 -15.98
N TYR A 101 -1.59 13.38 -16.61
CA TYR A 101 -1.53 13.67 -18.04
C TYR A 101 -1.20 12.46 -18.91
N ARG A 102 -0.84 11.30 -18.34
CA ARG A 102 -0.19 10.24 -19.14
C ARG A 102 -0.51 8.79 -18.79
N GLU A 103 -1.60 8.48 -18.09
CA GLU A 103 -2.09 7.10 -18.20
C GLU A 103 -2.50 6.89 -19.67
N LYS A 104 -1.87 5.91 -20.34
CA LYS A 104 -2.22 5.56 -21.71
C LYS A 104 -3.73 5.30 -21.77
N ASP A 105 -4.42 5.91 -22.74
CA ASP A 105 -5.87 5.76 -22.91
C ASP A 105 -6.31 4.28 -22.92
N THR A 106 -5.45 3.39 -23.40
CA THR A 106 -5.67 1.94 -23.39
C THR A 106 -5.75 1.37 -21.98
N PHE A 107 -4.78 1.65 -21.10
CA PHE A 107 -4.78 1.15 -19.71
C PHE A 107 -6.03 1.64 -18.96
N ARG A 108 -6.34 2.94 -19.07
CA ARG A 108 -7.56 3.52 -18.48
C ARG A 108 -8.81 2.79 -18.94
N ARG A 109 -8.93 2.56 -20.26
CA ARG A 109 -10.08 1.90 -20.86
C ARG A 109 -10.20 0.44 -20.41
N GLU A 110 -9.10 -0.31 -20.40
CA GLU A 110 -9.08 -1.72 -19.99
C GLU A 110 -9.52 -1.87 -18.52
N ILE A 111 -8.91 -1.11 -17.62
CA ILE A 111 -9.25 -1.13 -16.19
C ILE A 111 -10.70 -0.69 -15.96
N SER A 112 -11.13 0.38 -16.62
CA SER A 112 -12.49 0.89 -16.45
C SER A 112 -13.55 -0.10 -16.95
N ASN A 113 -13.29 -0.75 -18.10
CA ASN A 113 -14.18 -1.76 -18.66
C ASN A 113 -14.26 -3.02 -17.81
N ARG A 114 -13.13 -3.46 -17.23
CA ARG A 114 -13.07 -4.63 -16.34
C ARG A 114 -13.79 -4.36 -15.02
N ASP A 115 -13.46 -3.26 -14.36
CA ASP A 115 -13.82 -3.06 -12.96
C ASP A 115 -15.18 -2.38 -12.78
N ARG A 116 -15.51 -1.39 -13.63
CA ARG A 116 -16.81 -0.69 -13.69
C ARG A 116 -17.29 0.01 -12.40
N LYS A 117 -16.54 -0.12 -11.30
CA LYS A 117 -16.79 0.43 -9.97
C LYS A 117 -15.46 0.67 -9.26
N CYS A 118 -15.49 1.39 -8.16
CA CYS A 118 -14.32 1.44 -7.28
C CYS A 118 -14.21 0.13 -6.51
N VAL A 119 -13.19 -0.66 -6.83
CA VAL A 119 -13.08 -2.05 -6.37
C VAL A 119 -12.78 -2.17 -4.87
N ILE A 120 -12.29 -1.11 -4.23
CA ILE A 120 -12.08 -1.06 -2.77
C ILE A 120 -13.34 -0.59 -2.04
N SER A 121 -14.02 0.45 -2.52
CA SER A 121 -15.18 1.03 -1.82
C SER A 121 -16.50 0.31 -2.12
N GLY A 122 -16.59 -0.35 -3.28
CA GLY A 122 -17.79 -0.94 -3.84
C GLY A 122 -18.69 0.04 -4.61
N ILE A 123 -18.33 1.33 -4.68
CA ILE A 123 -19.16 2.36 -5.31
C ILE A 123 -19.16 2.17 -6.83
N VAL A 124 -20.34 1.84 -7.37
CA VAL A 124 -20.59 1.53 -8.78
C VAL A 124 -20.61 2.79 -9.63
N ASN A 125 -20.00 2.74 -10.82
CA ASN A 125 -20.27 3.74 -11.86
C ASN A 125 -21.58 3.35 -12.57
N PRO A 126 -22.65 4.18 -12.54
CA PRO A 126 -23.92 3.82 -13.15
C PRO A 126 -23.79 3.46 -14.62
N GLU A 127 -24.61 2.51 -15.10
CA GLU A 127 -24.58 2.05 -16.49
C GLU A 127 -24.72 3.20 -17.49
N SER A 128 -25.60 4.17 -17.22
CA SER A 128 -25.77 5.36 -18.05
C SER A 128 -24.49 6.20 -18.15
N SER A 129 -23.70 6.28 -17.08
CA SER A 129 -22.40 6.96 -17.06
C SER A 129 -21.36 6.17 -17.85
N ILE A 130 -21.31 4.85 -17.68
CA ILE A 130 -20.42 3.96 -18.44
C ILE A 130 -20.69 4.08 -19.94
N GLN A 131 -21.95 4.02 -20.36
CA GLN A 131 -22.36 4.17 -21.77
C GLN A 131 -22.01 5.54 -22.34
N ALA A 132 -22.09 6.59 -21.52
CA ALA A 132 -21.67 7.94 -21.89
C ALA A 132 -20.14 8.14 -21.86
N GLY A 133 -19.35 7.11 -21.51
CA GLY A 133 -17.90 7.23 -21.31
C GLY A 133 -17.52 8.13 -20.13
N ASN A 134 -18.45 8.41 -19.23
CA ASN A 134 -18.26 9.29 -18.09
C ASN A 134 -17.64 8.52 -16.91
N TRP A 135 -16.33 8.69 -16.76
CA TRP A 135 -15.52 8.14 -15.66
C TRP A 135 -15.14 9.23 -14.63
N ALA A 136 -15.84 10.37 -14.62
CA ALA A 136 -15.58 11.43 -13.67
C ALA A 136 -15.63 10.90 -12.23
N GLY A 137 -14.60 11.24 -11.45
CA GLY A 137 -14.45 10.76 -10.07
C GLY A 137 -13.78 9.39 -9.93
N PHE A 138 -13.50 8.67 -11.02
CA PHE A 138 -12.75 7.41 -11.02
C PHE A 138 -11.33 7.61 -11.59
N LYS A 139 -10.40 6.75 -11.16
CA LYS A 139 -8.99 6.72 -11.58
C LYS A 139 -8.54 5.27 -11.74
N ALA A 140 -7.87 4.95 -12.85
CA ALA A 140 -7.20 3.68 -13.01
C ALA A 140 -5.85 3.75 -12.27
N ALA A 141 -5.80 3.10 -11.12
CA ALA A 141 -4.62 3.09 -10.26
C ALA A 141 -3.67 2.00 -10.72
N HIS A 142 -2.40 2.32 -10.93
CA HIS A 142 -1.39 1.26 -10.98
C HIS A 142 -1.15 0.71 -9.56
N ILE A 143 -1.01 -0.60 -9.41
CA ILE A 143 -0.68 -1.24 -8.13
C ILE A 143 0.81 -0.97 -7.82
N PHE A 144 1.70 -1.36 -8.73
CA PHE A 144 3.09 -0.93 -8.77
C PHE A 144 3.24 0.39 -9.54
N PRO A 145 3.91 1.41 -8.97
CA PRO A 145 4.02 2.74 -9.55
C PRO A 145 4.74 2.77 -10.92
N LEU A 146 4.11 3.41 -11.91
CA LEU A 146 4.64 3.56 -13.27
C LEU A 146 5.95 4.37 -13.30
N GLU A 147 6.06 5.37 -12.44
CA GLU A 147 7.24 6.23 -12.27
C GLU A 147 8.47 5.46 -11.76
N ARG A 148 8.30 4.21 -11.30
CA ARG A 148 9.38 3.33 -10.83
C ARG A 148 9.77 2.23 -11.82
N GLU A 149 9.61 2.48 -13.13
CA GLU A 149 9.99 1.53 -14.20
C GLU A 149 11.44 1.00 -14.04
N GLY A 150 12.39 1.83 -13.59
CA GLY A 150 13.76 1.37 -13.35
C GLY A 150 13.82 0.22 -12.32
N HIS A 151 13.07 0.34 -11.22
CA HIS A 151 12.96 -0.72 -10.21
C HIS A 151 12.18 -1.93 -10.73
N TRP A 152 11.12 -1.68 -11.52
CA TRP A 152 10.37 -2.72 -12.23
C TRP A 152 11.27 -3.64 -13.05
N ILE A 153 12.18 -3.05 -13.83
CA ILE A 153 13.11 -3.79 -14.69
C ILE A 153 14.22 -4.43 -13.84
N GLN A 154 14.86 -3.68 -12.95
CA GLN A 154 16.00 -4.14 -12.15
C GLN A 154 15.66 -5.39 -11.32
N TYR A 155 14.48 -5.40 -10.70
CA TYR A 155 14.03 -6.48 -9.83
C TYR A 155 13.07 -7.44 -10.53
N ASP A 156 12.91 -7.33 -11.85
CA ASP A 156 12.11 -8.21 -12.70
C ASP A 156 10.66 -8.40 -12.19
N TYR A 157 10.03 -7.33 -11.71
CA TYR A 157 8.63 -7.40 -11.23
C TYR A 157 7.65 -7.75 -12.36
N GLY A 158 8.04 -7.54 -13.62
CA GLY A 158 7.28 -7.97 -14.79
C GLY A 158 7.10 -9.48 -14.94
N ARG A 159 7.81 -10.31 -14.18
CA ARG A 159 7.57 -11.76 -14.12
C ARG A 159 6.19 -12.14 -13.58
N TRP A 160 5.55 -11.23 -12.86
CA TRP A 160 4.21 -11.42 -12.27
C TRP A 160 3.07 -11.04 -13.23
N ILE A 161 3.41 -10.60 -14.44
CA ILE A 161 2.47 -10.25 -15.50
C ILE A 161 2.41 -11.38 -16.52
N THR A 162 1.21 -11.95 -16.68
CA THR A 162 0.92 -13.13 -17.51
C THR A 162 0.04 -12.82 -18.71
N ASP A 163 -0.60 -11.65 -18.77
CA ASP A 163 -1.44 -11.23 -19.91
C ASP A 163 -0.65 -10.59 -21.07
N MET A 164 0.68 -10.51 -20.93
CA MET A 164 1.58 -9.87 -21.89
C MET A 164 2.88 -10.68 -22.10
N ASP A 165 2.81 -12.00 -22.17
CA ASP A 165 4.01 -12.87 -22.14
C ASP A 165 5.05 -12.55 -23.23
N ASP A 166 4.62 -12.17 -24.43
CA ASP A 166 5.50 -11.82 -25.55
C ASP A 166 6.02 -10.36 -25.52
N ALA A 167 5.58 -9.54 -24.57
CA ALA A 167 5.93 -8.13 -24.53
C ALA A 167 7.29 -7.87 -23.84
N PRO A 168 8.03 -6.80 -24.24
CA PRO A 168 9.22 -6.36 -23.52
C PRO A 168 8.92 -6.09 -22.05
N ARG A 169 9.87 -6.42 -21.15
CA ARG A 169 9.70 -6.30 -19.69
C ARG A 169 9.25 -4.90 -19.24
N SER A 170 9.77 -3.86 -19.86
CA SER A 170 9.39 -2.47 -19.62
C SER A 170 7.92 -2.19 -19.93
N SER A 171 7.37 -2.82 -20.98
CA SER A 171 5.98 -2.60 -21.39
C SER A 171 4.97 -3.27 -20.45
N LYS A 172 5.36 -4.36 -19.78
CA LYS A 172 4.51 -5.10 -18.83
C LYS A 172 4.04 -4.25 -17.64
N ILE A 173 4.73 -3.15 -17.31
CA ILE A 173 4.30 -2.25 -16.22
C ILE A 173 2.95 -1.58 -16.51
N SER A 174 2.59 -1.44 -17.79
CA SER A 174 1.30 -0.91 -18.24
C SER A 174 0.23 -1.99 -18.44
N SER A 175 0.48 -3.23 -18.00
CA SER A 175 -0.52 -4.32 -18.05
C SER A 175 -1.73 -3.99 -17.17
N SER A 176 -2.89 -4.42 -17.61
CA SER A 176 -4.14 -4.38 -16.84
C SER A 176 -4.06 -5.14 -15.51
N GLN A 177 -3.21 -6.17 -15.41
CA GLN A 177 -2.97 -6.91 -14.17
C GLN A 177 -2.21 -6.07 -13.12
N ASN A 178 -1.53 -5.00 -13.55
CA ASN A 178 -0.94 -3.99 -12.66
C ASN A 178 -1.92 -2.85 -12.34
N GLY A 179 -3.23 -2.99 -12.61
CA GLY A 179 -4.19 -1.90 -12.43
C GLY A 179 -5.45 -2.29 -11.69
N ILE A 180 -6.05 -1.31 -11.00
CA ILE A 180 -7.39 -1.38 -10.39
C ILE A 180 -8.12 -0.04 -10.49
N LEU A 181 -9.45 -0.05 -10.61
CA LEU A 181 -10.26 1.16 -10.68
C LEU A 181 -10.64 1.64 -9.27
N LEU A 182 -10.30 2.89 -8.96
CA LEU A 182 -10.55 3.51 -7.66
C LEU A 182 -11.31 4.82 -7.81
N LEU A 183 -12.07 5.22 -6.77
CA LEU A 183 -12.52 6.60 -6.65
C LEU A 183 -11.30 7.50 -6.45
N ALA A 184 -11.36 8.74 -6.95
CA ALA A 184 -10.23 9.67 -6.93
C ALA A 184 -9.62 9.87 -5.52
N HIS A 185 -10.45 9.96 -4.48
CA HIS A 185 -9.95 10.09 -3.10
C HIS A 185 -9.36 8.78 -2.56
N VAL A 186 -9.90 7.61 -2.93
CA VAL A 186 -9.34 6.30 -2.57
C VAL A 186 -8.00 6.09 -3.28
N HIS A 187 -7.90 6.50 -4.54
CA HIS A 187 -6.67 6.48 -5.32
C HIS A 187 -5.55 7.29 -4.63
N GLN A 188 -5.86 8.49 -4.12
CA GLN A 188 -4.89 9.33 -3.41
C GLN A 188 -4.31 8.62 -2.18
N VAL A 189 -5.15 8.05 -1.32
CA VAL A 189 -4.68 7.34 -0.11
C VAL A 189 -3.99 6.02 -0.46
N PHE A 190 -4.38 5.34 -1.55
CA PHE A 190 -3.72 4.14 -2.06
C PHE A 190 -2.30 4.44 -2.54
N GLN A 191 -2.09 5.52 -3.29
CA GLN A 191 -0.76 5.96 -3.71
C GLN A 191 0.16 6.34 -2.54
N GLN A 192 -0.40 6.81 -1.42
CA GLN A 192 0.38 7.10 -0.22
C GLN A 192 0.57 5.90 0.70
N TYR A 193 0.15 4.71 0.25
CA TYR A 193 0.14 3.46 0.99
C TYR A 193 -0.69 3.49 2.29
N LEU A 194 -1.60 4.45 2.46
CA LEU A 194 -2.46 4.57 3.65
C LEU A 194 -3.62 3.57 3.64
N ILE A 195 -3.87 2.93 2.50
CA ILE A 195 -4.81 1.83 2.34
C ILE A 195 -4.18 0.79 1.42
N SER A 196 -4.45 -0.49 1.69
CA SER A 196 -3.97 -1.59 0.86
C SER A 196 -4.90 -2.78 0.92
N VAL A 197 -4.62 -3.80 0.12
CA VAL A 197 -5.37 -5.06 0.08
C VAL A 197 -4.41 -6.19 0.41
N ASN A 198 -4.75 -7.04 1.36
CA ASN A 198 -3.99 -8.25 1.66
C ASN A 198 -4.60 -9.45 0.93
N PRO A 199 -4.02 -9.92 -0.20
CA PRO A 199 -4.53 -11.09 -0.91
C PRO A 199 -4.44 -12.37 -0.08
N ASP A 200 -3.49 -12.45 0.86
CA ASP A 200 -3.25 -13.64 1.70
C ASP A 200 -4.22 -13.73 2.90
N ASP A 201 -5.03 -12.70 3.12
CA ASP A 201 -6.03 -12.64 4.19
C ASP A 201 -7.41 -12.36 3.58
N GLY A 202 -7.77 -13.19 2.58
CA GLY A 202 -9.07 -13.14 1.92
C GLY A 202 -9.33 -11.87 1.12
N TYR A 203 -8.29 -11.21 0.62
CA TYR A 203 -8.37 -9.91 -0.07
C TYR A 203 -8.94 -8.78 0.79
N LYS A 204 -8.69 -8.84 2.10
CA LYS A 204 -9.14 -7.82 3.04
C LYS A 204 -8.44 -6.49 2.81
N VAL A 205 -9.22 -5.42 2.77
CA VAL A 205 -8.78 -4.04 2.74
C VAL A 205 -8.32 -3.66 4.14
N VAL A 206 -7.10 -3.13 4.24
CA VAL A 206 -6.51 -2.64 5.49
C VAL A 206 -6.25 -1.15 5.34
N VAL A 207 -6.81 -0.36 6.25
CA VAL A 207 -6.58 1.09 6.34
C VAL A 207 -5.56 1.35 7.46
N PHE A 208 -4.43 1.95 7.11
CA PHE A 208 -3.32 2.24 8.00
C PHE A 208 -3.35 3.65 8.63
N ASP A 209 -4.30 4.49 8.19
CA ASP A 209 -4.71 5.77 8.78
C ASP A 209 -6.05 5.58 9.52
N LEU A 210 -6.66 6.64 10.03
CA LEU A 210 -8.04 6.65 10.49
C LEU A 210 -9.00 6.29 9.34
N ASP A 211 -9.87 5.32 9.56
CA ASP A 211 -10.87 4.90 8.56
C ASP A 211 -12.06 5.87 8.46
N ARG A 212 -11.83 7.00 7.79
CA ARG A 212 -12.84 8.05 7.61
C ARG A 212 -13.96 7.68 6.65
N PHE A 213 -13.78 6.64 5.85
CA PHE A 213 -14.66 6.28 4.75
C PHE A 213 -15.32 4.90 4.92
N GLY A 214 -15.09 4.23 6.05
CA GLY A 214 -15.63 2.90 6.32
C GLY A 214 -15.12 1.86 5.31
N LEU A 215 -13.82 1.90 5.01
CA LEU A 215 -13.16 1.01 4.05
C LEU A 215 -12.42 -0.14 4.74
N ASP A 216 -12.04 0.00 6.00
CA ASP A 216 -11.29 -1.02 6.72
C ASP A 216 -12.12 -2.29 6.87
N GLY A 217 -11.50 -3.45 6.59
CA GLY A 217 -12.15 -4.74 6.65
C GLY A 217 -13.10 -5.06 5.49
N LYS A 218 -13.30 -4.16 4.52
CA LYS A 218 -13.96 -4.52 3.25
C LYS A 218 -13.14 -5.56 2.51
N ILE A 219 -13.77 -6.26 1.58
CA ILE A 219 -13.10 -7.23 0.70
C ILE A 219 -12.95 -6.59 -0.69
N LEU A 220 -11.76 -6.68 -1.29
CA LEU A 220 -11.53 -6.24 -2.67
C LEU A 220 -12.54 -6.92 -3.60
N ASP A 221 -13.18 -6.12 -4.45
CA ASP A 221 -14.27 -6.58 -5.31
C ASP A 221 -13.82 -7.75 -6.20
N PRO A 222 -14.58 -8.86 -6.27
CA PRO A 222 -14.21 -10.01 -7.08
C PRO A 222 -14.05 -9.72 -8.56
N LEU A 223 -14.71 -8.67 -9.11
CA LEU A 223 -14.65 -8.37 -10.54
C LEU A 223 -13.21 -8.15 -11.04
N CYS A 224 -12.39 -7.43 -10.27
CA CYS A 224 -11.02 -7.16 -10.69
C CYS A 224 -10.07 -8.33 -10.47
N ARG A 225 -10.52 -9.41 -9.83
CA ARG A 225 -9.71 -10.58 -9.44
C ARG A 225 -10.37 -11.90 -9.83
N SER A 226 -11.17 -11.86 -10.90
CA SER A 226 -11.85 -13.06 -11.40
C SER A 226 -10.81 -14.03 -11.98
N PRO A 227 -10.74 -15.29 -11.52
CA PRO A 227 -9.76 -16.25 -12.04
C PRO A 227 -10.00 -16.60 -13.52
N ASP A 228 -11.22 -16.40 -14.02
CA ASP A 228 -11.60 -16.65 -15.42
C ASP A 228 -11.23 -15.48 -16.36
N ASP A 229 -10.84 -14.34 -15.80
CA ASP A 229 -10.40 -13.18 -16.58
C ASP A 229 -8.86 -13.17 -16.66
N PRO A 230 -8.22 -13.40 -17.82
CA PRO A 230 -6.76 -13.35 -17.91
C PRO A 230 -6.19 -11.97 -17.55
N HIS A 231 -7.00 -10.92 -17.56
CA HIS A 231 -6.62 -9.54 -17.24
C HIS A 231 -6.86 -9.19 -15.77
N HIS A 232 -7.13 -10.14 -14.88
CA HIS A 232 -7.34 -9.89 -13.47
C HIS A 232 -6.11 -9.26 -12.79
N ALA A 233 -6.34 -8.45 -11.76
CA ALA A 233 -5.31 -7.83 -10.94
C ALA A 233 -4.39 -8.90 -10.33
N SER A 234 -3.07 -8.71 -10.47
CA SER A 234 -2.07 -9.67 -10.00
C SER A 234 -2.00 -9.73 -8.47
N ASP A 235 -2.22 -10.91 -7.91
CA ASP A 235 -2.07 -11.17 -6.47
C ASP A 235 -0.65 -10.83 -5.97
N GLU A 236 0.38 -11.10 -6.78
CA GLU A 236 1.75 -10.80 -6.44
C GLU A 236 2.00 -9.29 -6.32
N LEU A 237 1.38 -8.49 -7.20
CA LEU A 237 1.46 -7.04 -7.12
C LEU A 237 0.66 -6.48 -5.95
N LEU A 238 -0.51 -7.05 -5.65
CA LEU A 238 -1.29 -6.71 -4.46
C LEU A 238 -0.50 -7.01 -3.18
N ARG A 239 0.16 -8.18 -3.11
CA ARG A 239 1.03 -8.58 -2.00
C ARG A 239 2.23 -7.66 -1.86
N TRP A 240 2.87 -7.30 -2.98
CA TRP A 240 3.94 -6.29 -2.99
C TRP A 240 3.44 -4.95 -2.44
N HIS A 241 2.28 -4.47 -2.88
CA HIS A 241 1.73 -3.20 -2.40
C HIS A 241 1.36 -3.26 -0.91
N PHE A 242 0.80 -4.38 -0.44
CA PHE A 242 0.56 -4.61 0.98
C PHE A 242 1.84 -4.56 1.80
N ARG A 243 2.90 -5.24 1.34
CA ARG A 243 4.22 -5.21 1.97
C ARG A 243 4.77 -3.79 2.08
N GLN A 244 4.69 -3.00 0.99
CA GLN A 244 5.11 -1.61 0.99
C GLN A 244 4.27 -0.74 1.92
N SER A 245 2.96 -0.98 2.03
CA SER A 245 2.09 -0.31 3.02
C SER A 245 2.44 -0.65 4.46
N VAL A 246 2.76 -1.91 4.74
CA VAL A 246 3.24 -2.34 6.06
C VAL A 246 4.55 -1.63 6.41
N LEU A 247 5.54 -1.65 5.50
CA LEU A 247 6.82 -0.96 5.70
C LEU A 247 6.62 0.55 5.93
N ALA A 248 5.78 1.19 5.09
CA ALA A 248 5.53 2.62 5.17
C ALA A 248 4.86 3.04 6.47
N ASN A 249 3.87 2.28 6.93
CA ASN A 249 3.02 2.72 8.04
C ASN A 249 3.42 2.16 9.39
N MET A 250 4.10 1.02 9.42
CA MET A 250 4.27 0.26 10.66
C MET A 250 5.70 0.14 11.15
N ARG A 251 6.69 0.29 10.28
CA ARG A 251 8.11 0.18 10.64
C ARG A 251 8.58 1.41 11.42
N GLY A 252 9.19 1.22 12.60
CA GLY A 252 9.77 2.33 13.38
C GLY A 252 8.78 3.48 13.56
N ALA A 253 9.16 4.71 13.21
CA ALA A 253 8.26 5.89 13.22
C ALA A 253 7.30 5.98 12.01
N GLY A 254 7.48 5.14 11.00
CA GLY A 254 6.80 5.20 9.71
C GLY A 254 7.50 6.15 8.73
N GLU A 255 7.24 5.94 7.45
CA GLU A 255 7.76 6.74 6.34
C GLU A 255 6.98 8.06 6.21
N PRO A 256 7.52 9.09 5.55
CA PRO A 256 6.81 10.36 5.37
C PRO A 256 5.47 10.20 4.62
N ILE A 257 4.52 11.07 4.97
CA ILE A 257 3.38 11.38 4.11
C ILE A 257 3.76 12.62 3.29
N PHE A 258 3.61 12.53 1.97
CA PHE A 258 3.98 13.63 1.09
C PHE A 258 2.79 14.53 0.78
N GLU A 259 2.97 15.81 1.09
CA GLU A 259 2.06 16.85 0.63
C GLU A 259 2.14 16.94 -0.90
N HIS A 260 0.96 17.04 -1.48
CA HIS A 260 0.75 17.09 -2.91
C HIS A 260 -0.30 18.15 -3.28
N ASP A 261 -0.68 19.02 -2.36
CA ASP A 261 -1.44 20.23 -2.62
C ASP A 261 -0.68 21.45 -2.06
N PHE A 262 0.26 21.96 -2.87
CA PHE A 262 1.04 23.16 -2.57
C PHE A 262 0.24 24.38 -3.03
N PRO A 263 0.10 25.44 -2.19
CA PRO A 263 -0.63 26.65 -2.55
C PRO A 263 -0.10 27.27 -3.85
N PRO A 264 -0.97 27.91 -4.67
CA PRO A 264 -0.49 28.76 -5.76
C PRO A 264 0.51 29.79 -5.20
N GLU A 265 1.59 30.08 -5.95
CA GLU A 265 2.67 31.03 -5.56
C GLU A 265 3.71 30.52 -4.56
N THR A 266 3.64 29.26 -4.11
CA THR A 266 4.75 28.66 -3.33
C THR A 266 5.87 28.16 -4.23
N ASP A 267 7.12 28.27 -3.76
CA ASP A 267 8.26 27.62 -4.40
C ASP A 267 8.19 26.10 -4.17
N MET A 268 7.36 25.45 -4.99
CA MET A 268 7.13 24.01 -4.97
C MET A 268 8.45 23.23 -5.06
N VAL A 269 9.42 23.69 -5.85
CA VAL A 269 10.71 23.01 -6.01
C VAL A 269 11.53 23.14 -4.72
N GLY A 270 11.59 24.34 -4.15
CA GLY A 270 12.22 24.58 -2.85
C GLY A 270 11.60 23.74 -1.73
N GLU A 271 10.27 23.64 -1.67
CA GLU A 271 9.57 22.83 -0.67
C GLU A 271 9.79 21.32 -0.84
N ILE A 272 9.84 20.82 -2.09
CA ILE A 272 10.15 19.42 -2.37
C ILE A 272 11.58 19.10 -1.94
N LEU A 273 12.56 19.91 -2.35
CA LEU A 273 13.98 19.71 -2.03
C LEU A 273 14.27 19.82 -0.52
N ALA A 274 13.56 20.69 0.19
CA ALA A 274 13.68 20.83 1.65
C ALA A 274 13.02 19.67 2.44
N GLY A 275 12.20 18.85 1.80
CA GLY A 275 11.49 17.74 2.43
C GLY A 275 12.32 16.45 2.55
N HIS A 276 11.79 15.48 3.30
CA HIS A 276 12.35 14.12 3.33
C HIS A 276 12.42 13.54 1.91
N TYR A 277 13.55 12.90 1.58
CA TYR A 277 13.84 12.37 0.25
C TYR A 277 13.77 13.44 -0.87
N GLY A 278 14.05 14.72 -0.55
CA GLY A 278 13.80 15.83 -1.46
C GLY A 278 14.48 15.73 -2.83
N GLN A 279 15.74 15.27 -2.88
CA GLN A 279 16.45 15.05 -4.15
C GLN A 279 15.81 13.94 -4.98
N GLU A 280 15.55 12.77 -4.38
CA GLU A 280 14.90 11.65 -5.07
C GLU A 280 13.50 12.03 -5.57
N ARG A 281 12.76 12.80 -4.77
CA ARG A 281 11.45 13.34 -5.15
C ARG A 281 11.52 14.26 -6.34
N PHE A 282 12.46 15.19 -6.32
CA PHE A 282 12.68 16.12 -7.41
C PHE A 282 13.08 15.37 -8.68
N ASP A 283 14.03 14.43 -8.59
CA ASP A 283 14.49 13.65 -9.73
C ASP A 283 13.35 12.80 -10.34
N LEU A 284 12.50 12.21 -9.49
CA LEU A 284 11.30 11.48 -9.94
C LEU A 284 10.30 12.40 -10.63
N ASP A 285 9.98 13.56 -10.05
CA ASP A 285 9.03 14.52 -10.62
C ASP A 285 9.55 15.06 -11.98
N ILE A 286 10.84 15.36 -12.08
CA ILE A 286 11.47 15.76 -13.35
C ILE A 286 11.44 14.62 -14.37
N THR A 287 11.80 13.39 -13.97
CA THR A 287 11.78 12.22 -14.86
C THR A 287 10.37 11.94 -15.40
N ASP A 288 9.34 12.05 -14.55
CA ASP A 288 7.94 11.87 -14.93
C ASP A 288 7.47 12.95 -15.93
N ARG A 289 7.90 14.21 -15.73
CA ARG A 289 7.60 15.32 -16.65
C ARG A 289 8.31 15.22 -18.01
N LEU A 290 9.50 14.62 -18.05
CA LEU A 290 10.36 14.55 -19.24
C LEU A 290 10.17 13.29 -20.09
N ARG A 291 9.57 12.22 -19.56
CA ARG A 291 9.07 11.10 -20.38
C ARG A 291 8.02 11.56 -21.36
#